data_AF-A0A0M8JQJ4-F1
#
_entry.id   AF-A0A0M8JQJ4-F1
#
_cell.length_a   1.000
_cell.length_b   1.000
_cell.length_c   1.000
_cell.angle_alpha   90.00
_cell.angle_beta   90.00
_cell.angle_gamma   90.00
#
_symmetry.space_group_name_H-M   'P 1'
#
loop_
_entity.id
_entity.type
_entity.pdbx_description
1 polymer ?
#
loop_
_entity_poly.entity_id
_entity_poly.type
_entity_poly.pdbx_seq_one_letter_code
_entity_poly.pdbx_strand_id
1 'polypeptide(L)'
;MSDEMISQLADYIAKDILKQPKRSLRPDESLLKSGLIDSFHLVDLALFVEDTFNVHLDDSELNADSFDTLAALAELIQERQ
;
A
#
# COMPACT_ATOMS: atom_id res chain seq x y z
N MET A 1 -2.22 14.22 -6.94
CA MET A 1 -0.86 13.69 -6.64
C MET A 1 -1.02 12.42 -5.81
N SER A 2 -1.63 12.51 -4.62
CA SER A 2 -1.89 11.37 -3.72
C SER A 2 -2.88 10.35 -4.32
N ASP A 3 -3.94 10.78 -5.01
CA ASP A 3 -4.91 9.88 -5.66
C ASP A 3 -4.29 8.93 -6.71
N GLU A 4 -3.24 9.38 -7.40
CA GLU A 4 -2.62 8.58 -8.47
C GLU A 4 -1.76 7.45 -7.88
N MET A 5 -1.02 7.75 -6.79
CA MET A 5 -0.32 6.75 -5.96
C MET A 5 -1.32 5.73 -5.41
N ILE A 6 -2.39 6.20 -4.77
CA ILE A 6 -3.45 5.35 -4.21
C ILE A 6 -3.99 4.42 -5.28
N SER A 7 -4.24 4.93 -6.49
CA SER A 7 -4.76 4.11 -7.59
C SER A 7 -3.76 3.06 -8.07
N GLN A 8 -2.46 3.37 -8.16
CA GLN A 8 -1.43 2.38 -8.51
C GLN A 8 -1.30 1.29 -7.45
N LEU A 9 -1.27 1.69 -6.19
CA LEU A 9 -1.20 0.78 -5.04
C LEU A 9 -2.46 -0.09 -4.98
N ALA A 10 -3.64 0.49 -5.15
CA ALA A 10 -4.89 -0.25 -5.20
C ALA A 10 -4.88 -1.31 -6.30
N ASP A 11 -4.44 -0.96 -7.52
CA ASP A 11 -4.37 -1.91 -8.63
C ASP A 11 -3.37 -3.03 -8.33
N TYR A 12 -2.20 -2.70 -7.81
CA TYR A 12 -1.18 -3.67 -7.41
C TYR A 12 -1.69 -4.62 -6.33
N ILE A 13 -2.27 -4.09 -5.25
CA ILE A 13 -2.82 -4.90 -4.16
C ILE A 13 -3.98 -5.77 -4.67
N ALA A 14 -4.91 -5.20 -5.45
CA ALA A 14 -6.05 -5.94 -5.98
C ALA A 14 -5.60 -7.07 -6.93
N LYS A 15 -4.63 -6.81 -7.80
CA LYS A 15 -4.19 -7.75 -8.82
C LYS A 15 -3.19 -8.78 -8.30
N ASP A 16 -2.18 -8.34 -7.55
CA ASP A 16 -1.08 -9.18 -7.15
C ASP A 16 -1.32 -9.86 -5.80
N ILE A 17 -1.81 -9.12 -4.80
CA ILE A 17 -2.03 -9.67 -3.47
C ILE A 17 -3.39 -10.38 -3.37
N LEU A 18 -4.49 -9.67 -3.69
CA LEU A 18 -5.84 -10.21 -3.56
C LEU A 18 -6.24 -11.15 -4.68
N LYS A 19 -5.46 -11.18 -5.78
CA LYS A 19 -5.81 -11.89 -7.04
C LYS A 19 -7.25 -11.58 -7.52
N GLN A 20 -7.72 -10.37 -7.23
CA GLN A 20 -9.05 -9.84 -7.53
C GLN A 20 -8.94 -8.49 -8.27
N PRO A 21 -8.52 -8.46 -9.55
CA PRO A 21 -8.32 -7.22 -10.30
C PRO A 21 -9.62 -6.43 -10.58
N LYS A 22 -10.79 -7.03 -10.32
CA LYS A 22 -12.10 -6.34 -10.41
C LYS A 22 -12.54 -5.69 -9.09
N ARG A 23 -11.76 -5.86 -8.02
CA ARG A 23 -12.09 -5.28 -6.72
C ARG A 23 -11.61 -3.84 -6.70
N SER A 24 -12.54 -2.94 -6.42
CA SER A 24 -12.21 -1.53 -6.18
C SER A 24 -11.88 -1.37 -4.71
N LEU A 25 -10.64 -1.04 -4.40
CA LEU A 25 -10.17 -0.77 -3.03
C LEU A 25 -10.33 0.72 -2.76
N ARG A 26 -10.95 1.06 -1.62
CA ARG A 26 -11.07 2.46 -1.22
C ARG A 26 -9.81 2.90 -0.46
N PRO A 27 -9.42 4.18 -0.56
CA PRO A 27 -8.29 4.70 0.18
C PRO A 27 -8.40 4.55 1.69
N ASP A 28 -9.61 4.65 2.24
CA ASP A 28 -9.93 4.47 3.67
C ASP A 28 -10.27 3.02 4.06
N GLU A 29 -10.17 2.05 3.14
CA GLU A 29 -10.46 0.64 3.47
C GLU A 29 -9.28 0.02 4.21
N SER A 30 -9.55 -0.51 5.41
CA SER A 30 -8.55 -1.28 6.15
C SER A 30 -8.25 -2.59 5.43
N LEU A 31 -7.06 -2.71 4.89
CA LEU A 31 -6.56 -3.87 4.17
C LEU A 31 -6.07 -4.94 5.15
N LEU A 32 -5.30 -4.56 6.16
CA LEU A 32 -4.76 -5.51 7.15
C LEU A 32 -5.82 -5.91 8.16
N LYS A 33 -6.54 -4.94 8.75
CA LYS A 33 -7.59 -5.28 9.74
C LYS A 33 -8.76 -6.05 9.13
N SER A 34 -9.04 -5.86 7.83
CA SER A 34 -10.03 -6.70 7.14
C SER A 34 -9.52 -8.11 6.83
N GLY A 35 -8.22 -8.38 7.03
CA GLY A 35 -7.58 -9.65 6.67
C GLY A 35 -7.46 -9.86 5.16
N LEU A 36 -7.48 -8.77 4.38
CA LEU A 36 -7.28 -8.83 2.93
C LEU A 36 -5.81 -9.06 2.59
N ILE A 37 -4.92 -8.40 3.33
CA ILE A 37 -3.47 -8.54 3.20
C ILE A 37 -2.84 -8.92 4.54
N ASP A 38 -1.62 -9.41 4.45
CA ASP A 38 -0.88 -10.05 5.54
C ASP A 38 0.47 -9.35 5.69
N SER A 39 1.16 -9.53 6.82
CA SER A 39 2.40 -8.80 7.13
C SER A 39 3.49 -8.99 6.07
N PHE A 40 3.51 -10.16 5.43
CA PHE A 40 4.43 -10.47 4.32
C PHE A 40 4.20 -9.58 3.10
N HIS A 41 2.94 -9.31 2.78
CA HIS A 41 2.59 -8.52 1.61
C HIS A 41 2.98 -7.04 1.76
N LEU A 42 3.23 -6.57 2.99
CA LEU A 42 3.75 -5.23 3.24
C LEU A 42 5.14 -5.05 2.66
N VAL A 43 5.99 -6.07 2.78
CA VAL A 43 7.37 -6.04 2.27
C VAL A 43 7.37 -5.97 0.74
N ASP A 44 6.52 -6.76 0.09
CA ASP A 44 6.37 -6.71 -1.37
C ASP A 44 5.85 -5.35 -1.84
N LEU A 45 4.89 -4.76 -1.11
CA LEU A 45 4.35 -3.44 -1.41
C LEU A 45 5.41 -2.35 -1.20
N ALA A 46 6.18 -2.43 -0.11
CA ALA A 46 7.25 -1.50 0.20
C ALA A 46 8.32 -1.52 -0.90
N LEU A 47 8.78 -2.70 -1.30
CA LEU A 47 9.73 -2.85 -2.41
C LEU A 47 9.20 -2.24 -3.72
N PHE A 48 7.93 -2.48 -4.04
CA PHE A 48 7.29 -1.88 -5.22
C PHE A 48 7.30 -0.35 -5.14
N VAL A 49 7.01 0.19 -3.96
CA VAL A 49 6.97 1.63 -3.70
C VAL A 49 8.35 2.26 -3.74
N GLU A 50 9.34 1.65 -3.09
CA GLU A 50 10.73 2.09 -3.11
C GLU A 50 11.28 2.12 -4.54
N ASP A 51 10.99 1.10 -5.36
CA ASP A 51 11.41 1.04 -6.76
C ASP A 51 10.67 2.05 -7.65
N THR A 52 9.34 2.19 -7.48
CA THR A 52 8.49 3.05 -8.32
C THR A 52 8.64 4.54 -7.98
N PHE A 53 8.71 4.87 -6.69
CA PHE A 53 8.71 6.25 -6.20
C PHE A 53 10.10 6.70 -5.73
N ASN A 54 11.10 5.82 -5.74
CA ASN A 54 12.48 6.09 -5.32
C ASN A 54 12.56 6.64 -3.89
N VAL A 55 11.70 6.13 -3.00
CA VAL A 55 11.68 6.43 -1.55
C VAL A 55 12.33 5.30 -0.77
N HIS A 56 12.64 5.54 0.51
CA HIS A 56 13.11 4.50 1.43
C HIS A 56 12.11 4.31 2.57
N LEU A 57 11.69 3.06 2.78
CA LEU A 57 10.73 2.65 3.81
C LEU A 57 11.44 1.74 4.81
N ASP A 58 11.47 2.16 6.08
CA ASP A 58 12.07 1.36 7.14
C ASP A 58 11.12 0.23 7.56
N ASP A 59 11.65 -0.97 7.87
CA ASP A 59 10.84 -2.11 8.36
C ASP A 59 9.99 -1.76 9.59
N SER A 60 10.44 -0.81 10.40
CA SER A 60 9.71 -0.33 11.58
C SER A 60 8.38 0.39 11.23
N GLU A 61 8.29 0.94 10.02
CA GLU A 61 7.12 1.63 9.49
C GLU A 61 6.18 0.69 8.72
N LEU A 62 6.68 -0.48 8.31
CA LEU A 62 5.91 -1.53 7.65
C LEU A 62 5.00 -2.26 8.66
N ASN A 63 4.00 -1.54 9.17
CA ASN A 63 3.10 -2.03 10.20
C ASN A 63 1.63 -1.75 9.85
N ALA A 64 0.74 -2.46 10.53
CA ALA A 64 -0.71 -2.36 10.33
C ALA A 64 -1.32 -1.02 10.76
N ASP A 65 -0.55 -0.04 11.23
CA ASP A 65 -1.03 1.32 11.50
C ASP A 65 -0.73 2.23 10.29
N SER A 66 0.46 2.10 9.72
CA SER A 66 0.90 2.94 8.59
C SER A 66 0.51 2.35 7.22
N PHE A 67 0.35 1.02 7.15
CA PHE A 67 -0.02 0.27 5.94
C PHE A 67 -1.44 -0.29 6.01
N ASP A 68 -2.26 0.06 7.01
CA ASP A 68 -3.65 -0.43 7.06
C ASP A 68 -4.46 0.06 5.86
N THR A 69 -4.21 1.29 5.41
CA THR A 69 -4.99 1.95 4.38
C THR A 69 -4.09 2.50 3.29
N LEU A 70 -4.60 2.56 2.04
CA LEU A 70 -3.86 3.14 0.93
C LEU A 70 -3.60 4.64 1.15
N ALA A 71 -4.52 5.33 1.86
CA ALA A 71 -4.36 6.75 2.19
C ALA A 71 -3.13 6.98 3.09
N ALA A 72 -3.02 6.24 4.20
CA ALA A 72 -1.89 6.35 5.11
C ALA A 72 -0.58 6.02 4.40
N LEU A 73 -0.59 5.00 3.55
CA LEU A 73 0.56 4.62 2.76
C LEU A 73 0.98 5.71 1.77
N ALA A 74 0.03 6.30 1.04
CA ALA A 74 0.32 7.35 0.08
C ALA A 74 0.82 8.64 0.77
N GLU A 75 0.28 8.97 1.94
CA GLU A 75 0.80 10.08 2.76
C GLU A 75 2.24 9.81 3.18
N LEU A 76 2.54 8.60 3.67
CA LEU A 76 3.88 8.23 4.11
C LEU A 76 4.89 8.29 2.96
N ILE A 77 4.51 7.84 1.76
CA ILE A 77 5.34 7.99 0.55
C ILE A 77 5.56 9.46 0.21
N GLN A 78 4.50 10.28 0.27
CA GLN A 78 4.60 11.71 -0.02
C GLN A 78 5.50 12.45 0.96
N GLU A 79 5.55 12.04 2.24
CA GLU A 79 6.46 12.63 3.22
C GLU A 79 7.94 12.29 2.96
N ARG A 80 8.21 11.29 2.12
CA ARG A 80 9.57 10.79 1.81
C ARG A 80 10.07 11.16 0.42
N GLN A 81 9.20 11.69 -0.45
CA GLN A 81 9.57 12.30 -1.73
C GLN A 81 10.08 13.74 -1.55
#